data_AF-A0A0N5C1V7-F1
#
_entry.id   AF-A0A0N5C1V7-F1
#
_cell.length_a   1.000
_cell.length_b   1.000
_cell.length_c   1.000
_cell.angle_alpha   90.00
_cell.angle_beta   90.00
_cell.angle_gamma   90.00
#
_symmetry.space_group_name_H-M   'P 1'
#
loop_
_entity.id
_entity.type
_entity.pdbx_description
1 polymer ?
#
loop_
_entity_poly.entity_id
_entity_poly.type
_entity_poly.pdbx_seq_one_letter_code
_entity_poly.pdbx_strand_id
1 'polypeptide(L)'
;MNNSIQLVRSVTTKVSRFGMEVKTRGKFQNWRNPVYVSPHVSPLQVGPDYSFQDGRRLQFTSKAELNRKFEQVQLAKKIVKYLSEIKEMENMYDKGMAEREAREAEFIEWTPKQKSTETIY
;
A
#
# COMPACT_ATOMS: atom_id res chain seq x y z
N MET A 1 -43.94 -5.21 -20.09
CA MET A 1 -43.68 -4.29 -18.95
C MET A 1 -43.93 -5.09 -17.68
N ASN A 2 -42.87 -5.50 -16.98
CA ASN A 2 -42.98 -6.39 -15.82
C ASN A 2 -43.17 -5.55 -14.55
N ASN A 3 -44.39 -5.45 -14.05
CA ASN A 3 -44.68 -4.88 -12.74
C ASN A 3 -44.35 -5.94 -11.67
N SER A 4 -43.16 -5.85 -11.07
CA SER A 4 -42.80 -6.64 -9.90
C SER A 4 -43.61 -6.16 -8.70
N ILE A 5 -44.57 -6.97 -8.24
CA ILE A 5 -45.36 -6.69 -7.05
C ILE A 5 -44.45 -6.89 -5.83
N GLN A 6 -43.96 -5.81 -5.23
CA GLN A 6 -43.27 -5.86 -3.94
C GLN A 6 -44.32 -6.00 -2.83
N LEU A 7 -44.45 -7.21 -2.30
CA LEU A 7 -45.24 -7.50 -1.10
C LEU A 7 -44.55 -6.87 0.13
N VAL A 8 -44.93 -5.65 0.46
CA VAL A 8 -44.58 -5.02 1.74
C VAL A 8 -45.36 -5.75 2.84
N ARG A 9 -44.68 -6.61 3.61
CA ARG A 9 -45.28 -7.23 4.79
C ARG A 9 -45.44 -6.18 5.88
N SER A 10 -46.64 -5.62 6.03
CA SER A 10 -46.99 -4.81 7.20
C SER A 10 -47.35 -5.73 8.37
N VAL A 11 -46.70 -5.55 9.51
CA VAL A 11 -47.05 -6.25 10.75
C VAL A 11 -47.84 -5.29 11.61
N THR A 12 -49.13 -5.54 11.75
CA THR A 12 -50.01 -4.82 12.67
C THR A 12 -49.84 -5.40 14.07
N THR A 13 -49.31 -4.60 15.00
CA THR A 13 -49.34 -4.95 16.42
C THR A 13 -50.60 -4.36 17.05
N LYS A 14 -51.21 -5.04 18.03
CA LYS A 14 -52.52 -4.68 18.61
C LYS A 14 -52.56 -3.32 19.33
N VAL A 15 -51.43 -2.61 19.45
CA VAL A 15 -51.27 -1.44 20.31
C VAL A 15 -51.08 -0.13 19.52
N SER A 16 -50.73 -0.17 18.23
CA SER A 16 -50.63 1.07 17.41
C SER A 16 -51.50 1.00 16.16
N ARG A 17 -52.42 1.97 16.02
CA ARG A 17 -53.26 2.14 14.81
C ARG A 17 -52.48 2.70 13.61
N PHE A 18 -51.30 3.27 13.85
CA PHE A 18 -50.39 3.72 12.82
C PHE A 18 -49.37 2.62 12.54
N GLY A 19 -49.17 2.30 11.25
CA GLY A 19 -48.16 1.36 10.81
C GLY A 19 -46.79 1.85 11.26
N MET A 20 -46.17 1.11 12.17
CA MET A 20 -44.81 1.41 12.61
C MET A 20 -43.86 0.90 11.52
N GLU A 21 -43.15 1.80 10.84
CA GLU A 21 -42.03 1.38 10.01
C GLU A 21 -40.97 0.77 10.93
N VAL A 22 -40.91 -0.55 10.95
CA VAL A 22 -39.78 -1.25 11.53
C VAL A 22 -38.59 -0.92 10.63
N LYS A 23 -37.83 0.11 10.99
CA LYS A 23 -36.49 0.34 10.44
C LYS A 23 -35.65 -0.84 10.89
N THR A 24 -35.72 -1.93 10.13
CA THR A 24 -34.73 -3.00 10.19
C THR A 24 -33.39 -2.31 10.06
N ARG A 25 -32.62 -2.26 11.16
CA ARG A 25 -31.22 -1.85 11.08
C ARG A 25 -30.60 -2.77 10.04
N GLY A 26 -30.28 -2.21 8.88
CA GLY A 26 -29.76 -2.98 7.75
C GLY A 26 -28.57 -3.80 8.21
N LYS A 27 -28.38 -4.98 7.61
CA LYS A 27 -27.14 -5.76 7.78
C LYS A 27 -25.96 -4.80 7.62
N PHE A 28 -25.04 -4.80 8.57
CA PHE A 28 -23.85 -3.94 8.55
C PHE A 28 -23.17 -4.06 7.17
N GLN A 29 -23.23 -2.98 6.39
CA GLN A 29 -22.72 -2.93 5.03
C GLN A 29 -21.23 -2.66 5.10
N ASN A 30 -20.40 -3.71 5.18
CA ASN A 30 -18.93 -3.64 5.11
C ASN A 30 -18.39 -2.90 3.86
N TRP A 31 -19.26 -2.51 2.92
CA TRP A 31 -18.93 -1.87 1.65
C TRP A 31 -19.15 -0.35 1.62
N ARG A 32 -19.65 0.29 2.69
CA ARG A 32 -19.86 1.75 2.68
C ARG A 32 -18.56 2.57 2.74
N ASN A 33 -17.51 2.00 3.31
CA ASN A 33 -16.12 2.46 3.15
C ASN A 33 -15.29 1.22 2.83
N PRO A 34 -15.16 0.82 1.55
CA PRO A 34 -14.26 -0.25 1.20
C PRO A 34 -12.84 0.28 1.40
N VAL A 35 -12.25 0.07 2.58
CA VAL A 35 -10.80 0.01 2.68
C VAL A 35 -10.43 -1.21 1.85
N TYR A 36 -9.93 -0.96 0.64
CA TYR A 36 -9.59 -2.01 -0.31
C TYR A 36 -8.46 -2.85 0.28
N VAL A 37 -8.82 -3.89 1.01
CA VAL A 37 -7.91 -4.96 1.43
C VAL A 37 -8.54 -6.28 1.00
N SER A 38 -8.84 -6.40 -0.30
CA SER A 38 -8.85 -7.75 -0.86
C SER A 38 -7.44 -8.28 -0.64
N PRO A 39 -7.23 -9.44 0.00
CA PRO A 39 -5.97 -10.11 -0.20
C PRO A 39 -5.81 -10.28 -1.72
N HIS A 40 -4.67 -9.88 -2.28
CA HIS A 40 -4.38 -10.03 -3.72
C HIS A 40 -4.53 -11.50 -4.16
N VAL A 41 -4.55 -12.42 -3.20
CA VAL A 41 -4.73 -13.85 -3.39
C VAL A 41 -5.91 -14.31 -2.54
N SER A 42 -6.86 -15.03 -3.15
CA SER A 42 -7.95 -15.66 -2.40
C SER A 42 -7.36 -16.59 -1.32
N PRO A 43 -7.85 -16.58 -0.08
CA PRO A 43 -7.41 -17.52 0.97
C PRO A 43 -7.56 -18.98 0.55
N LEU A 44 -8.51 -19.29 -0.32
CA LEU A 44 -8.73 -20.63 -0.87
C LEU A 44 -7.66 -21.05 -1.91
N GLN A 45 -6.87 -20.10 -2.40
CA GLN A 45 -5.73 -20.34 -3.29
C GLN A 45 -4.39 -20.32 -2.52
N VAL A 46 -4.44 -20.21 -1.20
CA VAL A 46 -3.28 -20.15 -0.33
C VAL A 46 -3.30 -21.36 0.58
N GLY A 47 -2.27 -22.21 0.45
CA GLY A 47 -2.10 -23.39 1.28
C GLY A 47 -2.41 -24.68 0.54
N PRO A 48 -2.19 -25.82 1.22
CA PRO A 48 -2.26 -27.10 0.56
C PRO A 48 -3.68 -27.65 0.47
N ASP A 49 -4.09 -28.03 -0.74
CA ASP A 49 -5.42 -28.62 -1.01
C ASP A 49 -5.59 -30.03 -0.41
N TYR A 50 -4.49 -30.71 -0.13
CA TYR A 50 -4.44 -32.06 0.44
C TYR A 50 -3.28 -32.19 1.41
N SER A 51 -3.24 -33.26 2.20
CA SER A 51 -2.14 -33.57 3.12
C SER A 51 -1.91 -35.08 3.19
N PHE A 52 -0.67 -35.50 3.46
CA PHE A 52 -0.39 -36.92 3.73
C PHE A 52 -1.00 -37.34 5.07
N GLN A 53 -1.57 -38.55 5.14
CA GLN A 53 -2.11 -39.11 6.40
C GLN A 53 -1.03 -39.21 7.48
N ASP A 54 0.22 -39.48 7.08
CA ASP A 54 1.39 -39.54 7.96
C ASP A 54 1.79 -38.16 8.55
N GLY A 55 1.12 -37.07 8.16
CA GLY A 55 1.43 -35.72 8.62
C GLY A 55 2.66 -35.08 7.96
N ARG A 56 3.21 -35.70 6.91
CA ARG A 56 4.32 -35.12 6.14
C ARG A 56 3.89 -33.79 5.52
N ARG A 57 4.75 -32.77 5.66
CA ARG A 57 4.51 -31.44 5.10
C ARG A 57 4.70 -31.45 3.59
N LEU A 58 3.70 -30.96 2.87
CA LEU A 58 3.82 -30.65 1.45
C LEU A 58 4.54 -29.31 1.29
N GLN A 59 5.51 -29.27 0.38
CA GLN A 59 6.22 -28.01 0.09
C GLN A 59 5.39 -27.10 -0.82
N PHE A 60 4.69 -27.68 -1.80
CA PHE A 60 3.86 -26.96 -2.77
C PHE A 60 2.71 -27.88 -3.20
N THR A 61 1.55 -27.32 -3.53
CA THR A 61 0.41 -28.11 -3.99
C THR A 61 0.10 -27.99 -5.47
N SER A 62 0.46 -26.86 -6.09
CA SER A 62 0.19 -26.63 -7.50
C SER A 62 1.30 -25.88 -8.22
N LYS A 63 1.38 -26.07 -9.54
CA LYS A 63 2.25 -25.27 -10.42
C LYS A 63 1.92 -23.77 -10.35
N ALA A 64 0.63 -23.43 -10.17
CA ALA A 64 0.18 -22.05 -10.03
C ALA A 64 0.75 -21.39 -8.77
N GLU A 65 0.77 -22.12 -7.65
CA GLU A 65 1.40 -21.65 -6.41
C GLU A 65 2.91 -21.41 -6.60
N LEU A 66 3.60 -22.33 -7.28
CA LEU A 66 5.04 -22.21 -7.54
C LEU A 66 5.34 -20.98 -8.41
N ASN A 67 4.59 -20.79 -9.50
CA ASN A 67 4.74 -19.63 -10.37
C ASN A 67 4.50 -18.31 -9.60
N ARG A 68 3.44 -18.24 -8.79
CA ARG A 68 3.15 -17.06 -7.95
C ARG A 68 4.29 -16.75 -6.99
N LYS A 69 4.83 -17.78 -6.31
CA LYS A 69 5.98 -17.62 -5.40
C LYS A 69 7.23 -17.16 -6.14
N PHE A 70 7.46 -17.69 -7.34
CA PHE A 70 8.57 -17.28 -8.19
C PHE A 70 8.46 -15.81 -8.63
N GLU A 71 7.28 -15.37 -9.08
CA GLU A 71 6.99 -13.98 -9.43
C GLU A 71 7.20 -13.04 -8.23
N GLN A 72 6.76 -13.44 -7.03
CA GLN A 72 6.99 -12.68 -5.80
C GLN A 72 8.49 -12.50 -5.51
N VAL A 73 9.29 -13.55 -5.69
CA VAL A 73 10.75 -13.48 -5.51
C VAL A 73 11.39 -12.58 -6.55
N GLN A 74 10.97 -12.65 -7.82
CA GLN A 74 11.47 -11.78 -8.87
C GLN A 74 11.13 -10.31 -8.61
N LEU A 75 9.90 -10.04 -8.17
CA LEU A 75 9.47 -8.69 -7.79
C LEU A 75 10.31 -8.16 -6.61
N ALA A 76 10.50 -8.96 -5.57
CA ALA A 76 11.31 -8.58 -4.42
C ALA A 76 12.75 -8.23 -4.82
N LYS A 77 13.39 -9.05 -5.68
CA LYS A 77 14.73 -8.75 -6.21
C LYS A 77 14.78 -7.43 -6.97
N LYS A 78 13.76 -7.14 -7.78
CA LYS A 78 13.65 -5.90 -8.54
C LYS A 78 13.49 -4.69 -7.63
N ILE A 79 12.67 -4.79 -6.58
CA ILE A 79 12.49 -3.73 -5.58
C ILE A 79 13.82 -3.43 -4.88
N VAL A 80 14.51 -4.47 -4.39
CA VAL A 80 15.80 -4.30 -3.70
C VAL A 80 16.81 -3.62 -4.62
N LYS A 81 16.89 -4.02 -5.89
CA LYS A 81 17.75 -3.39 -6.89
C LYS A 81 17.45 -1.90 -7.07
N TYR A 82 16.18 -1.53 -7.22
CA TYR A 82 15.82 -0.11 -7.36
C TYR A 82 16.12 0.71 -6.12
N LEU A 83 15.89 0.14 -4.92
CA LEU A 83 16.23 0.82 -3.68
C LEU A 83 17.75 1.02 -3.53
N SER A 84 18.57 0.07 -3.98
CA SER A 84 20.03 0.27 -3.98
C SER A 84 20.46 1.34 -4.99
N GLU A 85 19.89 1.36 -6.19
CA GLU A 85 20.19 2.37 -7.21
C GLU A 85 19.80 3.78 -6.73
N ILE A 86 18.64 3.94 -6.10
CA ILE A 86 18.20 5.22 -5.52
C ILE A 86 19.19 5.68 -4.44
N LYS A 87 19.56 4.79 -3.53
CA LYS A 87 20.52 5.10 -2.46
C LYS A 87 21.88 5.52 -3.01
N GLU A 88 22.35 4.89 -4.08
CA GLU A 88 23.59 5.28 -4.75
C GLU A 88 23.49 6.68 -5.36
N MET A 89 22.36 6.98 -6.02
CA MET A 89 22.10 8.30 -6.59
C MET A 89 22.03 9.41 -5.54
N GLU A 90 21.39 9.15 -4.39
CA GLU A 90 21.35 10.07 -3.25
C GLU A 90 22.77 10.36 -2.73
N ASN A 91 23.58 9.31 -2.51
CA ASN A 91 24.96 9.49 -2.05
C ASN A 91 25.82 10.29 -3.05
N MET A 92 25.61 10.09 -4.35
CA MET A 92 26.33 10.85 -5.39
C MET A 92 25.88 12.32 -5.42
N TYR A 93 24.60 12.57 -5.20
CA TYR A 93 24.07 13.92 -5.09
C TYR A 93 24.68 14.66 -3.88
N ASP A 94 24.67 14.04 -2.71
CA ASP A 94 25.23 14.64 -1.49
C ASP A 94 26.71 14.96 -1.63
N LYS A 95 27.48 14.04 -2.24
CA LYS A 95 28.90 14.27 -2.57
C LYS A 95 29.08 15.43 -3.54
N GLY A 96 28.28 15.48 -4.60
CA GLY A 96 28.34 16.55 -5.59
C GLY A 96 28.00 17.92 -5.00
N MET A 97 27.04 17.98 -4.06
CA MET A 97 26.72 19.20 -3.33
C MET A 97 27.88 19.63 -2.43
N ALA A 98 28.45 18.71 -1.64
CA ALA A 98 29.58 19.01 -0.78
C ALA A 98 30.82 19.48 -1.58
N GLU A 99 31.12 18.86 -2.72
CA GLU A 99 32.21 19.28 -3.61
C GLU A 99 31.97 20.67 -4.21
N ARG A 100 30.71 20.99 -4.52
CA ARG A 100 30.35 22.32 -5.04
C ARG A 100 30.51 23.39 -3.96
N GLU A 101 30.01 23.13 -2.75
CA GLU A 101 30.17 24.05 -1.61
C GLU A 101 31.65 24.26 -1.27
N ALA A 102 32.45 23.19 -1.27
CA ALA A 102 33.90 23.29 -1.05
C ALA A 102 34.57 24.15 -2.12
N ARG A 103 34.23 23.95 -3.40
CA ARG A 103 34.79 24.73 -4.51
C ARG A 103 34.36 26.20 -4.46
N GLU A 104 33.11 26.47 -4.08
CA GLU A 104 32.62 27.84 -3.87
C GLU A 104 33.36 28.52 -2.70
N ALA A 105 33.60 27.79 -1.60
CA ALA A 105 34.38 28.29 -0.47
C ALA A 105 35.83 28.59 -0.84
N GLU A 106 36.51 27.66 -1.54
CA GLU A 106 37.85 27.88 -2.08
C GLU A 106 37.88 29.10 -3.00
N PHE A 107 36.92 29.21 -3.93
CA PHE A 107 36.85 30.36 -4.83
C PHE A 107 36.71 31.68 -4.08
N ILE A 108 35.87 31.75 -3.04
CA ILE A 108 35.71 32.94 -2.19
C ILE A 108 37.01 33.25 -1.44
N GLU A 109 37.71 32.23 -0.92
CA GLU A 109 38.99 32.40 -0.22
C GLU A 109 40.08 32.98 -1.13
N TRP A 110 40.19 32.47 -2.35
CA TRP A 110 41.14 32.95 -3.35
C TRP A 110 40.74 34.26 -4.01
N THR A 111 39.47 34.65 -3.93
CA THR A 111 39.00 35.91 -4.53
C THR A 111 39.51 37.09 -3.72
N PRO A 112 40.28 38.01 -4.32
CA PRO A 112 40.78 39.18 -3.60
C PRO A 112 39.62 40.04 -3.11
N LYS A 113 39.62 40.37 -1.81
CA LYS A 113 38.60 41.21 -1.21
C LYS A 113 38.65 42.62 -1.80
N GLN A 114 37.49 43.18 -2.11
CA GLN A 114 37.40 44.56 -2.54
C GLN A 114 37.88 45.48 -1.40
N LYS A 115 38.91 46.28 -1.67
CA LYS A 115 39.33 47.35 -0.75
C LYS A 115 38.21 48.39 -0.69
N SER A 116 37.55 48.50 0.45
CA SER A 116 36.69 49.64 0.78
C SER A 116 37.03 50.12 2.20
N THR A 117 36.44 51.23 2.65
CA THR A 117 36.79 51.95 3.89
C THR A 117 36.56 51.10 5.14
N GLU A 118 37.55 50.28 5.50
CA GLU A 118 37.65 49.69 6.83
C GLU A 118 37.76 50.84 7.83
N THR A 119 36.80 50.92 8.77
CA THR A 119 36.83 51.90 9.86
C THR A 119 37.88 51.43 10.86
N ILE A 120 39.05 52.06 10.81
CA ILE A 120 40.11 51.88 11.79
C ILE A 120 39.67 52.63 13.05
N TYR A 121 39.32 51.90 14.12
CA TYR A 121 39.11 52.45 15.47
C TYR A 121 40.31 52.10 16.35
#